data_AF-A0A2E4J4I6-F1
#
_entry.id   AF-A0A2E4J4I6-F1
#
_cell.length_a   1.000
_cell.length_b   1.000
_cell.length_c   1.000
_cell.angle_alpha   90.00
_cell.angle_beta   90.00
_cell.angle_gamma   90.00
#
_symmetry.space_group_name_H-M   'P 1'
#
loop_
_entity.id
_entity.type
_entity.pdbx_description
1 polymer ?
#
loop_
_entity_poly.entity_id
_entity_poly.type
_entity_poly.pdbx_seq_one_letter_code
_entity_poly.pdbx_strand_id
1 'polypeptide(L)'
;MAAHDLRNPLAVIRGLSEFLLDDSLGLLNADQKNLVDNILTASQSMLQLVNELLDMATIESDELQIVRKDTDLIEPIQKSIFFGKMSADKKGTTIEFTPSSEASNLSIDPEKIKQVVDNLLSNAIKYSPPRSVVSVEFTTSPSKQTIFSKGSGIGHT
;
A
#
# COMPACT_ATOMS: atom_id res chain seq x y z
N MET A 1 22.86 0.57 -1.58
CA MET A 1 23.48 1.89 -1.86
C MET A 1 22.74 2.63 -2.99
N ALA A 2 22.69 2.08 -4.21
CA ALA A 2 21.92 2.66 -5.34
C ALA A 2 20.44 2.97 -5.02
N ALA A 3 19.78 2.11 -4.23
CA ALA A 3 18.46 2.33 -3.68
C ALA A 3 18.29 3.67 -2.94
N HIS A 4 19.23 3.95 -2.05
CA HIS A 4 19.22 5.10 -1.18
C HIS A 4 19.50 6.37 -1.99
N ASP A 5 20.39 6.26 -2.99
CA ASP A 5 20.75 7.35 -3.89
C ASP A 5 19.59 7.76 -4.82
N LEU A 6 18.67 6.85 -5.12
CA LEU A 6 17.44 7.13 -5.88
C LEU A 6 16.30 7.66 -5.00
N ARG A 7 16.17 7.19 -3.76
CA ARG A 7 15.14 7.66 -2.82
C ARG A 7 15.33 9.12 -2.41
N ASN A 8 16.58 9.54 -2.21
CA ASN A 8 16.89 10.87 -1.71
C ASN A 8 16.42 12.02 -2.63
N PRO A 9 16.71 12.04 -3.95
CA PRO A 9 16.23 13.10 -4.84
C PRO A 9 14.70 13.10 -4.96
N LEU A 10 14.04 11.94 -4.92
CA LEU A 10 12.57 11.86 -4.92
C LEU A 10 11.95 12.42 -3.65
N ALA A 11 12.57 12.17 -2.49
CA ALA A 11 12.13 12.75 -1.23
C ALA A 11 12.23 14.29 -1.24
N VAL A 12 13.29 14.83 -1.85
CA VAL A 12 13.46 16.29 -2.04
C VAL A 12 12.38 16.86 -2.96
N ILE A 13 12.12 16.24 -4.12
CA ILE A 13 11.06 16.69 -5.04
C ILE A 13 9.70 16.68 -4.34
N ARG A 14 9.38 15.60 -3.62
CA ARG A 14 8.14 15.51 -2.84
C ARG A 14 8.04 16.64 -1.81
N GLY A 15 9.08 16.84 -1.01
CA GLY A 15 9.09 17.86 0.05
C GLY A 15 8.95 19.28 -0.50
N LEU A 16 9.58 19.58 -1.64
CA LEU A 16 9.44 20.87 -2.32
C LEU A 16 8.02 21.06 -2.88
N SER A 17 7.42 20.03 -3.46
CA SER A 17 6.04 20.09 -3.95
C SER A 17 5.03 20.27 -2.80
N GLU A 18 5.22 19.55 -1.68
CA GLU A 18 4.40 19.71 -0.47
C GLU A 18 4.53 21.13 0.09
N PHE A 19 5.75 21.67 0.15
CA PHE A 19 5.99 23.03 0.63
C PHE A 19 5.35 24.11 -0.26
N LEU A 20 5.34 23.91 -1.58
CA LEU A 20 4.65 24.80 -2.52
C LEU A 20 3.12 24.75 -2.36
N LEU A 21 2.56 23.63 -1.90
CA LEU A 21 1.12 23.45 -1.70
C LEU A 21 0.63 23.93 -0.33
N ASP A 22 1.54 24.17 0.62
CA ASP A 22 1.24 24.62 2.00
C ASP A 22 1.01 26.13 2.11
N ASP A 23 0.88 26.84 0.98
CA ASP A 23 0.64 28.30 0.86
C ASP A 23 1.67 29.21 1.59
N SER A 24 2.69 28.62 2.24
CA SER A 24 3.74 29.27 3.04
C SER A 24 4.62 30.22 2.22
N LEU A 25 4.71 30.03 0.90
CA LEU A 25 5.43 30.90 -0.03
C LEU A 25 4.52 31.85 -0.83
N GLY A 26 3.22 31.84 -0.52
CA GLY A 26 2.17 32.54 -1.26
C GLY A 26 1.22 31.58 -1.97
N LEU A 27 0.03 32.09 -2.28
CA LEU A 27 -1.05 31.31 -2.92
C LEU A 27 -0.70 31.02 -4.37
N LEU A 28 -0.73 29.74 -4.74
CA LEU A 28 -0.67 29.31 -6.13
C LEU A 28 -2.00 29.60 -6.83
N ASN A 29 -1.95 30.02 -8.09
CA ASN A 29 -3.16 30.03 -8.92
C ASN A 29 -3.59 28.59 -9.25
N ALA A 30 -4.80 28.43 -9.80
CA ALA A 30 -5.37 27.10 -10.07
C ALA A 30 -4.49 26.24 -11.00
N ASP A 31 -3.93 26.82 -12.06
CA ASP A 31 -3.09 26.11 -13.02
C ASP A 31 -1.75 25.68 -12.40
N GLN A 32 -1.13 26.57 -11.61
CA GLN A 32 0.09 26.27 -10.85
C GLN A 32 -0.15 25.16 -9.84
N LYS A 33 -1.26 25.21 -9.10
CA LYS A 33 -1.62 24.19 -8.13
C LYS A 33 -1.80 22.82 -8.80
N ASN A 34 -2.48 22.77 -9.95
CA ASN A 34 -2.63 21.54 -10.74
C ASN A 34 -1.27 21.00 -11.22
N LEU A 35 -0.34 21.86 -11.65
CA LEU A 35 1.01 21.44 -12.04
C LEU A 35 1.79 20.86 -10.86
N VAL A 36 1.75 21.50 -9.69
CA VAL A 36 2.45 21.01 -8.50
C VAL A 36 1.86 19.69 -8.00
N ASP A 37 0.54 19.53 -8.05
CA ASP A 37 -0.13 18.27 -7.69
C ASP A 37 0.25 17.12 -8.64
N ASN A 38 0.40 17.41 -9.93
CA ASN A 38 0.91 16.45 -10.92
C ASN A 38 2.37 16.06 -10.63
N ILE A 39 3.24 17.01 -10.28
CA ILE A 39 4.64 16.74 -9.90
C ILE A 39 4.68 15.87 -8.65
N LEU A 40 3.87 16.19 -7.64
CA LEU A 40 3.77 15.42 -6.41
C LEU A 40 3.35 13.98 -6.70
N THR A 41 2.27 13.79 -7.46
CA THR A 41 1.76 12.47 -7.86
C THR A 41 2.78 11.67 -8.66
N ALA A 42 3.49 12.30 -9.59
CA ALA A 42 4.54 11.66 -10.38
C ALA A 42 5.73 11.23 -9.50
N SER A 43 6.15 12.07 -8.54
CA SER A 43 7.25 11.74 -7.62
C SER A 43 6.92 10.55 -6.71
N GLN A 44 5.67 10.48 -6.23
CA GLN A 44 5.18 9.36 -5.42
C GLN A 44 5.14 8.06 -6.23
N SER A 45 4.65 8.13 -7.47
CA SER A 45 4.60 6.99 -8.39
C SER A 45 6.01 6.47 -8.71
N MET A 46 6.99 7.36 -8.92
CA MET A 46 8.37 6.96 -9.18
C MET A 46 9.02 6.33 -7.95
N LEU A 47 8.75 6.86 -6.75
CA LEU A 47 9.24 6.28 -5.51
C LEU A 47 8.69 4.86 -5.30
N GLN A 48 7.42 4.64 -5.63
CA GLN A 48 6.82 3.32 -5.61
C GLN A 48 7.53 2.35 -6.57
N LEU A 49 7.74 2.73 -7.82
CA LEU A 49 8.45 1.90 -8.81
C LEU A 49 9.89 1.57 -8.39
N VAL A 50 10.60 2.54 -7.81
CA VAL A 50 11.95 2.31 -7.27
C VAL A 50 11.90 1.30 -6.13
N ASN A 51 10.93 1.41 -5.22
CA ASN A 51 10.79 0.43 -4.13
C ASN A 51 10.46 -0.97 -4.67
N GLU A 52 9.55 -1.09 -5.63
CA GLU A 52 9.20 -2.37 -6.26
C GLU A 52 10.41 -3.03 -6.94
N LEU A 53 11.23 -2.25 -7.67
CA LEU A 53 12.45 -2.76 -8.29
C LEU A 53 13.48 -3.26 -7.26
N LEU A 54 13.60 -2.56 -6.14
CA LEU A 54 14.54 -2.93 -5.07
C LEU A 54 14.08 -4.14 -4.30
N ASP A 55 12.78 -4.24 -4.03
CA ASP A 55 12.18 -5.43 -3.42
C ASP A 55 12.43 -6.65 -4.31
N MET A 56 12.25 -6.51 -5.63
CA MET A 56 12.55 -7.56 -6.61
C MET A 56 14.03 -7.96 -6.60
N ALA A 57 14.95 -6.99 -6.64
CA ALA A 57 16.39 -7.27 -6.57
C ALA A 57 16.79 -7.97 -5.26
N THR A 58 16.15 -7.61 -4.14
CA THR A 58 16.40 -8.24 -2.83
C THR A 58 15.90 -9.69 -2.83
N ILE A 59 14.72 -9.95 -3.41
CA ILE A 59 14.17 -11.32 -3.56
C ILE A 59 15.09 -12.19 -4.42
N GLU A 60 15.62 -11.66 -5.53
CA GLU A 60 16.49 -12.41 -6.45
C GLU A 60 17.90 -12.67 -5.90
N SER A 61 18.36 -11.86 -4.95
CA SER A 61 19.71 -11.95 -4.37
C SER A 61 19.89 -13.03 -3.30
N ASP A 62 18.83 -13.76 -2.92
CA ASP A 62 18.82 -14.69 -1.77
C ASP A 62 19.16 -14.02 -0.41
N GLU A 63 19.29 -12.69 -0.38
CA GLU A 63 19.54 -11.90 0.84
C GLU A 63 18.28 -11.65 1.67
N LEU A 64 17.11 -12.12 1.21
CA LEU A 64 15.85 -11.90 1.88
C LEU A 64 15.76 -12.72 3.18
N GLN A 65 16.11 -12.08 4.29
CA GLN A 65 15.99 -12.65 5.63
C GLN A 65 14.52 -12.60 6.09
N ILE A 66 13.87 -13.76 6.18
CA ILE A 66 12.53 -13.90 6.78
C ILE A 66 12.68 -14.02 8.29
N VAL A 67 12.18 -13.03 9.04
CA VAL A 67 12.23 -13.05 10.51
C VAL A 67 10.87 -13.50 11.04
N ARG A 68 10.72 -14.81 11.25
CA ARG A 68 9.47 -15.37 11.77
C ARG A 68 9.29 -15.09 13.26
N LYS A 69 8.10 -14.66 13.65
CA LYS A 69 7.66 -14.54 15.03
C LYS A 69 6.20 -14.93 15.15
N ASP A 70 5.79 -15.42 16.31
CA ASP A 70 4.39 -15.71 16.58
C ASP A 70 3.61 -14.40 16.56
N THR A 71 2.73 -14.27 15.58
CA THR A 71 2.01 -13.03 15.27
C THR A 71 0.53 -13.35 15.10
N ASP A 72 -0.34 -12.60 15.78
CA ASP A 72 -1.75 -12.55 15.44
C ASP A 72 -1.91 -11.83 14.10
N LEU A 73 -2.26 -12.58 13.06
CA LEU A 73 -2.39 -12.07 11.69
C LEU A 73 -3.52 -11.05 11.53
N ILE A 74 -4.50 -11.02 12.44
CA ILE A 74 -5.58 -10.03 12.39
C ILE A 74 -5.03 -8.62 12.59
N GLU A 75 -4.04 -8.44 13.47
CA GLU A 75 -3.46 -7.13 13.76
C GLU A 75 -2.84 -6.42 12.53
N PRO A 76 -1.90 -7.03 11.77
CA PRO A 76 -1.33 -6.40 10.59
C PRO A 76 -2.39 -6.13 9.52
N ILE A 77 -3.37 -7.04 9.34
CA ILE A 77 -4.47 -6.83 8.39
C ILE A 77 -5.31 -5.61 8.78
N GLN A 78 -5.71 -5.50 10.05
CA GLN A 78 -6.48 -4.35 10.53
C GLN A 78 -5.70 -3.03 10.39
N LYS A 79 -4.39 -3.03 10.64
CA LYS A 79 -3.54 -1.85 10.42
C LYS A 79 -3.52 -1.46 8.95
N SER A 80 -3.32 -2.41 8.04
CA SER A 80 -3.37 -2.16 6.60
C SER A 80 -4.72 -1.60 6.16
N ILE A 81 -5.82 -2.15 6.67
CA ILE A 81 -7.18 -1.65 6.40
C ILE A 81 -7.36 -0.23 6.91
N PHE A 82 -6.88 0.08 8.12
CA PHE A 82 -6.94 1.42 8.70
C PHE A 82 -6.26 2.46 7.79
N PHE A 83 -5.06 2.17 7.30
CA PHE A 83 -4.37 3.07 6.38
C PHE A 83 -5.02 3.12 4.98
N GLY A 84 -5.54 1.99 4.51
CA GLY A 84 -6.25 1.90 3.23
C GLY A 84 -7.56 2.69 3.18
N LYS A 85 -8.23 2.88 4.33
CA LYS A 85 -9.50 3.64 4.41
C LYS A 85 -9.39 5.05 3.84
N MET A 86 -8.30 5.77 4.13
CA MET A 86 -8.12 7.13 3.60
C MET A 86 -8.14 7.17 2.07
N SER A 87 -7.49 6.21 1.42
CA SER A 87 -7.48 6.09 -0.04
C SER A 87 -8.82 5.62 -0.60
N ALA A 88 -9.50 4.71 0.12
CA ALA A 88 -10.82 4.22 -0.26
C ALA A 88 -11.89 5.32 -0.16
N ASP A 89 -11.89 6.11 0.92
CA ASP A 89 -12.81 7.22 1.16
C ASP A 89 -12.75 8.28 0.06
N LYS A 90 -11.53 8.62 -0.40
CA LYS A 90 -11.32 9.53 -1.54
C LYS A 90 -12.00 9.04 -2.82
N LYS A 91 -12.19 7.73 -2.98
CA LYS A 91 -12.84 7.09 -4.12
C LYS A 91 -14.31 6.72 -3.84
N GLY A 92 -14.80 6.99 -2.64
CA GLY A 92 -16.09 6.54 -2.11
C GLY A 92 -16.19 5.02 -1.95
N THR A 93 -15.08 4.29 -1.98
CA THR A 93 -15.03 2.82 -1.87
C THR A 93 -15.13 2.40 -0.42
N THR A 94 -15.94 1.38 -0.13
CA THR A 94 -16.05 0.77 1.20
C THR A 94 -15.10 -0.42 1.32
N ILE A 95 -14.40 -0.55 2.45
CA ILE A 95 -13.61 -1.76 2.76
C ILE A 95 -14.35 -2.57 3.81
N GLU A 96 -14.62 -3.84 3.51
CA GLU A 96 -15.24 -4.79 4.43
C GLU A 96 -14.21 -5.84 4.84
N PHE A 97 -14.15 -6.17 6.15
CA PHE A 97 -13.22 -7.15 6.67
C PHE A 97 -13.96 -8.28 7.36
N THR A 98 -13.68 -9.52 6.92
CA THR A 98 -14.18 -10.74 7.53
C THR A 98 -12.99 -11.50 8.13
N PRO A 99 -12.77 -11.42 9.44
CA PRO A 99 -11.73 -12.20 10.11
C PRO A 99 -12.11 -13.69 10.19
N SER A 100 -11.11 -14.56 10.31
CA SER A 100 -11.34 -15.97 10.62
C SER A 100 -11.90 -16.12 12.04
N SER A 101 -12.74 -17.13 12.25
CA SER A 101 -13.23 -17.53 13.58
C SER A 101 -12.24 -18.42 14.36
N GLU A 102 -11.17 -18.89 13.71
CA GLU A 102 -10.17 -19.75 14.35
C GLU A 102 -8.88 -18.99 14.69
N ALA A 103 -7.92 -19.70 15.30
CA ALA A 103 -6.66 -19.12 15.76
C ALA A 103 -5.90 -18.39 14.63
N SER A 104 -5.59 -17.13 14.86
CA SER A 104 -4.86 -16.23 13.96
C SER A 104 -3.37 -16.11 14.29
N ASN A 105 -2.89 -16.80 15.32
CA ASN A 105 -1.48 -16.78 15.74
C ASN A 105 -0.64 -17.70 14.86
N LEU A 106 0.24 -17.10 14.06
CA LEU A 106 1.06 -17.79 13.07
C LEU A 106 2.54 -17.43 13.23
N SER A 107 3.42 -18.39 12.96
CA SER A 107 4.86 -18.15 12.90
C SER A 107 5.23 -17.59 11.51
N ILE A 108 5.19 -16.26 11.40
CA ILE A 108 5.33 -15.52 10.14
C ILE A 108 6.23 -14.30 10.32
N ASP A 109 6.69 -13.71 9.21
CA ASP A 109 7.28 -12.38 9.25
C ASP A 109 6.16 -11.32 9.10
N PRO A 110 5.85 -10.57 10.16
CA PRO A 110 4.73 -9.61 10.19
C PRO A 110 4.92 -8.45 9.22
N GLU A 111 6.16 -8.00 9.00
CA GLU A 111 6.46 -6.84 8.16
C GLU A 111 6.27 -7.23 6.69
N LYS A 112 6.75 -8.43 6.32
CA LYS A 112 6.53 -8.97 4.98
C LYS A 112 5.07 -9.25 4.70
N ILE A 113 4.32 -9.80 5.66
CA ILE A 113 2.88 -10.01 5.45
C ILE A 113 2.13 -8.69 5.37
N LYS A 114 2.45 -7.70 6.22
CA LYS A 114 1.89 -6.36 6.11
C LYS A 114 2.13 -5.77 4.72
N GLN A 115 3.35 -5.87 4.20
CA GLN A 115 3.70 -5.40 2.85
C GLN A 115 2.84 -6.08 1.77
N VAL A 116 2.64 -7.40 1.86
CA VAL A 116 1.76 -8.14 0.93
C VAL A 116 0.31 -7.63 1.03
N VAL A 117 -0.22 -7.48 2.24
CA VAL A 117 -1.60 -7.01 2.46
C VAL A 117 -1.79 -5.58 1.97
N ASP A 118 -0.84 -4.68 2.23
CA ASP A 118 -0.85 -3.30 1.75
C ASP A 118 -0.89 -3.24 0.21
N ASN A 119 -0.07 -4.06 -0.46
CA ASN A 119 -0.03 -4.13 -1.92
C ASN A 119 -1.34 -4.65 -2.51
N LEU A 120 -1.89 -5.72 -1.93
CA LEU A 120 -3.17 -6.29 -2.36
C LEU A 120 -4.32 -5.29 -2.17
N LEU A 121 -4.40 -4.65 -1.01
CA LEU A 121 -5.44 -3.68 -0.70
C LEU A 121 -5.33 -2.42 -1.56
N SER A 122 -4.11 -1.90 -1.75
CA SER A 122 -3.84 -0.77 -2.64
C SER A 122 -4.29 -1.06 -4.06
N ASN A 123 -3.92 -2.23 -4.60
CA ASN A 123 -4.37 -2.67 -5.92
C ASN A 123 -5.89 -2.80 -6.00
N ALA A 124 -6.52 -3.43 -5.01
CA ALA A 124 -7.97 -3.57 -4.97
C ALA A 124 -8.68 -2.20 -4.99
N ILE A 125 -8.24 -1.22 -4.19
CA ILE A 125 -8.82 0.13 -4.18
C ILE A 125 -8.55 0.84 -5.51
N LYS A 126 -7.31 0.79 -6.01
CA LYS A 126 -6.89 1.48 -7.24
C LYS A 126 -7.67 1.01 -8.46
N TYR A 127 -7.86 -0.29 -8.62
CA TYR A 127 -8.46 -0.88 -9.82
C TYR A 127 -9.97 -1.14 -9.72
N SER A 128 -10.58 -1.07 -8.52
CA SER A 128 -12.04 -1.16 -8.41
C SER A 128 -12.74 0.09 -8.95
N PRO A 129 -13.99 0.01 -9.44
CA PRO A 129 -14.79 1.18 -9.76
C PRO A 129 -14.98 2.11 -8.55
N PRO A 130 -15.21 3.42 -8.73
CA PRO A 130 -15.62 4.30 -7.65
C PRO A 130 -16.91 3.81 -6.97
N ARG A 131 -17.05 4.06 -5.67
CA ARG A 131 -18.22 3.64 -4.87
C ARG A 131 -18.47 2.13 -4.84
N SER A 132 -17.42 1.33 -5.00
CA SER A 132 -17.46 -0.12 -4.90
C SER A 132 -17.17 -0.61 -3.47
N VAL A 133 -17.32 -1.92 -3.26
CA VAL A 133 -16.88 -2.60 -2.05
C VAL A 133 -15.61 -3.41 -2.35
N VAL A 134 -14.62 -3.29 -1.48
CA VAL A 134 -13.43 -4.14 -1.42
C VAL A 134 -13.55 -5.04 -0.20
N SER A 135 -13.71 -6.34 -0.42
CA SER A 135 -13.82 -7.33 0.65
C SER A 135 -12.44 -7.91 0.95
N VAL A 136 -12.06 -7.92 2.23
CA VAL A 136 -10.86 -8.55 2.76
C VAL A 136 -11.28 -9.72 3.63
N GLU A 137 -10.87 -10.93 3.24
CA GLU A 137 -11.22 -12.16 3.95
C GLU A 137 -9.95 -12.85 4.41
N PHE A 138 -9.93 -13.23 5.69
CA PHE A 138 -8.91 -14.10 6.25
C PHE A 138 -9.57 -15.42 6.66
N THR A 139 -9.11 -16.53 6.07
CA THR A 139 -9.59 -17.87 6.41
C THR A 139 -8.44 -18.79 6.79
N THR A 140 -8.70 -19.61 7.79
CA THR A 140 -7.83 -20.70 8.23
C THR A 140 -8.43 -22.01 7.76
N SER A 141 -7.60 -22.87 7.20
CA SER A 141 -7.93 -24.26 6.85
C SER A 141 -6.90 -25.18 7.52
N PRO A 142 -7.25 -26.44 7.83
CA PRO A 142 -6.36 -27.38 8.52
C PRO A 142 -4.97 -27.57 7.88
N SER A 143 -4.78 -27.17 6.63
CA SER A 143 -3.51 -27.29 5.90
C SER A 143 -2.95 -25.99 5.33
N LYS A 144 -3.73 -24.90 5.28
CA LYS A 144 -3.35 -23.64 4.62
C LYS A 144 -4.08 -22.44 5.23
N GLN A 145 -3.45 -21.28 5.18
CA GLN A 145 -4.08 -20.00 5.49
C GLN A 145 -4.09 -19.15 4.23
N THR A 146 -5.19 -18.43 4.01
CA THR A 146 -5.36 -17.62 2.80
C THR A 146 -5.87 -16.23 3.16
N ILE A 147 -5.24 -15.21 2.59
CA ILE A 147 -5.73 -13.83 2.59
C ILE A 147 -6.22 -13.52 1.18
N PHE A 148 -7.48 -13.13 1.05
CA PHE A 148 -8.07 -12.69 -0.22
C PHE A 148 -8.53 -11.23 -0.10
N SER A 149 -8.20 -10.43 -1.11
CA SER A 149 -8.81 -9.12 -1.34
C SER A 149 -9.55 -9.14 -2.67
N LYS A 150 -10.87 -8.91 -2.67
CA LYS A 150 -11.67 -8.84 -3.90
C LYS A 150 -12.29 -7.45 -4.04
N GLY A 151 -11.94 -6.76 -5.12
CA GLY A 151 -12.66 -5.58 -5.57
C GLY A 151 -13.93 -5.97 -6.32
N SER A 152 -15.03 -5.26 -6.12
CA SER A 152 -16.22 -5.39 -6.97
C SER A 152 -15.95 -4.71 -8.33
N GLY A 153 -15.09 -5.33 -9.14
CA GLY A 153 -14.61 -4.84 -10.42
C GLY A 153 -13.82 -5.92 -11.16
N ILE A 154 -14.23 -6.19 -12.40
CA ILE A 154 -13.77 -7.18 -13.38
C ILE A 154 -12.45 -7.88 -13.01
N GLY A 155 -12.54 -9.18 -12.70
CA GLY A 155 -11.37 -10.03 -12.53
C GLY A 155 -10.59 -10.11 -13.83
N HIS A 156 -9.34 -9.65 -13.80
CA HIS A 156 -8.39 -9.99 -14.84
C HIS A 156 -7.70 -11.30 -14.43
N THR A 157 -7.95 -12.33 -15.26
CA THR A 157 -7.10 -13.51 -15.43
C THR A 157 -5.64 -13.14 -15.69
#